data_AF-A0A318MBV6-F1
#
_entry.id   AF-A0A318MBV6-F1
#
_cell.length_a   1.000
_cell.length_b   1.000
_cell.length_c   1.000
_cell.angle_alpha   90.00
_cell.angle_beta   90.00
_cell.angle_gamma   90.00
#
_symmetry.space_group_name_H-M   'P 1'
#
loop_
_entity.id
_entity.type
_entity.pdbx_description
1 polymer ?
#
loop_
_entity_poly.entity_id
_entity_poly.type
_entity_poly.pdbx_seq_one_letter_code
_entity_poly.pdbx_strand_id
1 'polypeptide(L)' 'MSAKFRYWCGECAHKTPWLDEGEGAERLAEHYRRRHPGVEPGGDFEIRSDAQPGGCLGGVARMFLWLLG' A
#
# COMPACT_ATOMS: atom_id res chain seq x y z
N MET A 1 2.67 -11.36 -11.70
CA MET A 1 1.91 -10.20 -11.22
C MET A 1 2.78 -9.48 -10.20
N SER A 2 3.19 -8.24 -10.45
CA SER A 2 3.96 -7.46 -9.46
C SER A 2 3.03 -6.53 -8.72
N ALA A 3 3.06 -6.58 -7.39
CA ALA A 3 2.46 -5.54 -6.57
C ALA A 3 3.20 -4.21 -6.81
N LYS A 4 2.45 -3.11 -6.80
CA LYS A 4 2.97 -1.75 -6.84
C LYS A 4 2.74 -1.08 -5.49
N PHE A 5 3.69 -0.29 -5.05
CA PHE A 5 3.74 0.34 -3.74
C PHE A 5 3.71 1.86 -3.91
N ARG A 6 3.05 2.54 -2.98
CA ARG A 6 3.06 4.01 -2.89
C ARG A 6 3.39 4.40 -1.46
N TYR A 7 4.58 4.96 -1.26
CA TYR A 7 5.09 5.37 0.04
C TYR A 7 4.73 6.82 0.37
N TRP A 8 4.47 7.09 1.64
CA TRP A 8 4.02 8.37 2.18
C TRP A 8 5.06 8.86 3.18
N CYS A 9 5.38 10.15 3.16
CA CYS A 9 6.20 10.76 4.21
C CYS A 9 5.35 10.92 5.49
N GLY A 10 5.94 10.65 6.66
CA GLY A 10 5.31 10.88 7.96
C GLY A 10 5.36 12.35 8.38
N GLU A 11 6.34 13.09 7.87
CA GLU A 11 6.61 14.48 8.25
C GLU A 11 5.91 15.52 7.35
N CYS A 12 5.52 15.13 6.13
CA CYS A 12 4.87 16.04 5.20
C CYS A 12 3.94 15.30 4.21
N ALA A 13 3.18 16.05 3.41
CA ALA A 13 2.21 15.48 2.46
C ALA A 13 2.85 14.82 1.21
N HIS A 14 4.16 14.57 1.20
CA HIS A 14 4.84 13.94 0.07
C HIS A 14 4.43 12.46 -0.07
N LYS A 15 4.19 12.04 -1.31
CA LYS A 15 3.92 10.65 -1.68
C LYS A 15 4.70 10.28 -2.93
N THR A 16 5.23 9.06 -2.97
CA THR A 16 5.87 8.54 -4.18
C THR A 16 4.82 8.24 -5.27
N PRO A 17 5.23 8.11 -6.54
CA PRO A 17 4.43 7.38 -7.52
C PRO A 17 4.21 5.92 -7.11
N TRP A 18 3.32 5.23 -7.82
CA TRP A 18 3.19 3.77 -7.72
C TRP A 18 4.42 3.12 -8.36
N LEU A 19 5.26 2.50 -7.53
CA LEU A 19 6.55 1.95 -7.92
C LEU A 19 6.69 0.52 -7.43
N ASP A 20 7.76 -0.15 -7.84
CA ASP A 20 8.18 -1.39 -7.20
C ASP A 20 8.64 -1.10 -5.77
N GLU A 21 8.56 -2.10 -4.88
CA GLU A 21 8.81 -1.92 -3.44
C GLU A 21 10.14 -1.22 -3.15
N GLY A 22 11.23 -1.75 -3.73
CA GLY A 22 12.57 -1.21 -3.53
C GLY A 22 12.72 0.21 -4.06
N GLU A 23 12.22 0.51 -5.27
CA GLU A 23 12.31 1.85 -5.85
C GLU A 23 11.50 2.87 -5.05
N GLY A 24 10.32 2.48 -4.56
CA GLY A 24 9.49 3.31 -3.68
C GLY A 24 10.20 3.62 -2.35
N ALA A 25 10.78 2.60 -1.72
CA ALA A 25 11.51 2.76 -0.46
C ALA A 25 12.76 3.66 -0.63
N GLU A 26 13.53 3.47 -1.71
CA GLU A 26 14.69 4.31 -2.00
C GLU A 26 14.31 5.77 -2.23
N ARG A 27 13.23 6.03 -2.99
CA ARG A 27 12.75 7.40 -3.23
C ARG A 27 12.25 8.06 -1.94
N LEU A 28 11.58 7.32 -1.06
CA LEU A 28 11.20 7.84 0.26
C LEU A 28 12.44 8.18 1.10
N ALA A 29 13.44 7.30 1.12
CA ALA A 29 14.69 7.54 1.85
C ALA A 29 15.47 8.75 1.31
N GLU A 30 15.55 8.91 -0.02
CA GLU A 30 16.12 10.09 -0.67
C GLU A 30 15.34 11.37 -0.30
N HIS A 31 14.02 11.30 -0.27
CA HIS A 31 13.17 12.39 0.17
C HIS A 31 13.50 12.82 1.61
N TYR A 32 13.59 11.87 2.57
CA TYR A 32 13.97 12.19 3.95
C TYR A 32 15.36 12.83 4.02
N ARG A 33 16.37 12.29 3.34
CA ARG A 33 17.72 12.89 3.30
C ARG A 33 17.73 14.34 2.81
N ARG A 34 16.83 14.70 1.89
CA ARG A 34 16.79 16.04 1.28
C ARG A 34 15.88 17.02 2.01
N ARG A 35 14.75 16.55 2.54
CA ARG A 35 13.69 17.41 3.10
C ARG A 35 13.61 17.34 4.62
N HIS A 36 14.08 16.25 5.21
CA HIS A 36 14.03 15.98 6.65
C HIS A 36 15.41 15.47 7.16
N PRO A 37 16.49 16.24 6.99
CA PRO A 37 17.82 15.80 7.38
C PRO A 37 17.91 15.53 8.89
N GLY A 38 18.40 14.35 9.25
CA GLY A 38 18.52 13.91 10.65
C GLY A 38 17.23 13.36 11.27
N VAL A 39 16.13 13.30 10.53
CA VAL A 39 14.90 12.63 10.97
C VAL A 39 14.90 11.19 10.46
N GLU A 40 14.63 10.23 11.35
CA GLU A 40 14.48 8.83 10.95
C GLU A 40 13.21 8.65 10.09
N PRO A 41 13.26 7.86 9.00
CA PRO A 41 12.08 7.60 8.18
C PRO A 41 10.96 6.90 8.97
N GLY A 42 9.83 7.58 9.16
CA GLY A 42 8.65 7.05 9.88
C GLY A 42 7.35 6.99 9.05
N GLY A 43 7.46 6.97 7.72
CA GLY A 43 6.31 6.99 6.80
C GLY A 43 5.50 5.68 6.71
N ASP A 44 4.45 5.68 5.90
CA ASP A 44 3.57 4.52 5.64
C ASP A 44 3.51 4.21 4.13
N PHE A 45 2.84 3.13 3.73
CA PHE A 45 2.70 2.76 2.33
C PHE A 45 1.37 2.08 1.99
N GLU A 46 0.95 2.24 0.74
CA GLU A 46 -0.16 1.50 0.16
C GLU A 46 0.36 0.44 -0.82
N ILE A 47 -0.34 -0.69 -0.89
CA ILE A 47 -0.08 -1.77 -1.85
C ILE A 47 -1.23 -1.83 -2.85
N ARG A 48 -0.88 -1.88 -4.13
CA ARG A 48 -1.78 -2.15 -5.24
C ARG A 48 -1.34 -3.43 -5.92
N SER A 49 -2.18 -4.45 -5.83
CA SER A 49 -2.00 -5.71 -6.54
C SER A 49 -3.10 -5.81 -7.59
N ASP A 50 -2.79 -6.20 -8.82
CA ASP A 50 -3.78 -6.61 -9.85
C ASP A 50 -4.50 -7.94 -9.50
N ALA A 51 -4.43 -8.37 -8.24
CA ALA A 51 -5.27 -9.44 -7.73
C ALA A 51 -6.72 -8.94 -7.76
N GLN A 52 -7.52 -9.51 -8.66
CA GLN A 52 -8.97 -9.38 -8.70
C GLN A 52 -9.55 -9.39 -7.27
N PRO A 53 -10.59 -8.60 -6.96
CA PRO A 53 -11.29 -8.69 -5.68
C PRO A 53 -12.07 -10.01 -5.61
N GLY A 54 -11.34 -11.10 -5.34
CA GLY A 54 -11.84 -12.45 -5.22
C GLY A 54 -11.39 -13.04 -3.89
N GLY A 55 -11.80 -12.41 -2.79
CA GLY A 55 -11.40 -12.82 -1.45
C GLY A 55 -12.51 -12.57 -0.43
N CYS A 56 -13.29 -13.63 -0.17
CA CYS A 56 -13.93 -13.92 1.12
C CYS A 56 -15.21 -13.19 1.58
N LEU A 57 -15.87 -12.33 0.79
CA LEU A 57 -17.22 -11.82 1.15
C LEU A 57 -18.38 -12.42 0.34
N GLY A 58 -18.12 -13.03 -0.83
CA GLY A 58 -19.17 -13.64 -1.65
C GLY A 58 -19.62 -15.05 -1.19
N GLY A 59 -18.78 -15.78 -0.47
CA GLY A 59 -19.07 -17.14 -0.01
C GLY A 59 -20.01 -17.21 1.20
N VAL A 60 -19.88 -16.27 2.14
CA VAL A 60 -20.72 -16.21 3.34
C VAL A 60 -22.18 -15.84 3.02
N ALA A 61 -22.41 -14.98 2.04
CA ALA A 61 -23.76 -14.63 1.61
C ALA A 61 -24.52 -15.83 1.00
N ARG A 62 -23.80 -16.69 0.26
CA ARG A 62 -24.41 -17.87 -0.37
C ARG A 62 -24.71 -19.00 0.62
N MET A 63 -23.97 -19.11 1.72
CA MET A 63 -24.24 -20.07 2.79
C MET A 63 -25.47 -19.68 3.62
N PHE A 64 -25.66 -18.39 3.90
CA PHE A 64 -26.84 -17.91 4.62
C PHE A 64 -28.13 -18.07 3.82
N LEU A 65 -28.10 -17.85 2.50
CA LEU A 65 -29.26 -18.03 1.62
C LEU A 65 -29.69 -19.49 1.43
N TRP A 66 -28.79 -20.46 1.64
CA TRP A 66 -29.11 -21.89 1.55
C TRP A 66 -29.70 -22.48 2.84
N LEU A 67 -29.46 -21.85 3.99
CA LEU A 67 -29.97 -22.29 5.30
C LEU A 67 -31.34 -21.71 5.67
N LEU A 68 -31.78 -20.65 4.98
CA LEU A 68 -33.08 -19.99 5.16
C LEU A 68 -34.08 -20.29 4.02
N GLY A 69 -33.73 -21.22 3.12
CA GLY A 69 -34.57 -21.67 1.99
C GLY A 69 -35.23 -23.02 2.24
#